data_AF-A0A1B8S202-F1
#
_entry.id   AF-A0A1B8S202-F1
#
_cell.length_a   1.000
_cell.length_b   1.000
_cell.length_c   1.000
_cell.angle_alpha   90.00
_cell.angle_beta   90.00
_cell.angle_gamma   90.00
#
_symmetry.space_group_name_H-M   'P 1'
#
loop_
_entity.id
_entity.type
_entity.pdbx_description
1 polymer ?
#
loop_
_entity_poly.entity_id
_entity_poly.type
_entity_poly.pdbx_seq_one_letter_code
_entity_poly.pdbx_strand_id
1 'polypeptide(L)' 'MTADTPDQSIDTISDQADLWAFWNGFGDADELKQWGENAERERLGEQASQSGQIAQSSQGNF' A
#
# COMPACT_ATOMS: atom_id res chain seq x y z
N MET A 1 -3.37 -16.70 -39.94
CA MET A 1 -2.77 -17.53 -38.87
C MET A 1 -3.05 -16.81 -37.56
N THR A 2 -3.99 -17.31 -36.77
CA THR A 2 -4.21 -16.85 -35.39
C THR A 2 -3.08 -17.42 -34.54
N ALA A 3 -2.10 -16.59 -34.22
CA ALA A 3 -1.19 -16.82 -33.12
C ALA A 3 -1.53 -15.78 -32.06
N ASP A 4 -2.51 -16.13 -31.24
CA ASP A 4 -2.60 -15.62 -29.87
C ASP A 4 -1.22 -15.82 -29.23
N THR A 5 -0.57 -14.74 -28.84
CA THR A 5 0.54 -14.83 -27.89
C THR A 5 0.43 -13.69 -26.89
N PRO A 6 -0.46 -13.80 -25.89
CA PRO A 6 -0.34 -13.02 -24.68
C PRO A 6 0.68 -13.72 -23.78
N ASP A 7 1.97 -13.61 -24.10
CA ASP A 7 3.04 -14.26 -23.30
C ASP A 7 4.31 -13.41 -23.22
N GLN A 8 4.15 -12.10 -23.26
CA GLN A 8 5.22 -11.12 -23.01
C GLN A 8 4.82 -10.09 -21.96
N SER A 9 3.58 -10.14 -21.44
CA SER A 9 3.03 -9.09 -20.59
C SER A 9 3.19 -9.32 -19.10
N ILE A 10 3.49 -10.55 -18.64
CA ILE A 10 3.59 -10.84 -17.20
C ILE A 10 4.98 -10.47 -16.68
N ASP A 11 6.04 -10.89 -17.39
CA ASP A 11 7.43 -10.58 -16.99
C ASP A 11 7.74 -9.08 -17.09
N THR A 12 7.23 -8.38 -18.10
CA THR A 12 7.42 -6.93 -18.24
C THR A 12 6.68 -6.11 -17.16
N ILE A 13 5.59 -6.63 -16.59
CA ILE A 13 4.88 -5.98 -15.49
C ILE A 13 5.63 -6.16 -14.17
N SER A 14 6.21 -7.34 -13.93
CA SER A 14 7.08 -7.58 -12.77
C SER A 14 8.27 -6.63 -12.78
N ASP A 15 8.96 -6.53 -13.92
CA ASP A 15 10.09 -5.62 -14.09
C ASP A 15 9.70 -4.15 -13.89
N GLN A 16 8.49 -3.74 -14.29
CA GLN A 16 8.00 -2.37 -14.06
C GLN A 16 7.79 -2.07 -12.57
N ALA A 17 7.26 -3.01 -11.80
CA ALA A 17 7.03 -2.84 -10.38
C ALA A 17 8.36 -2.74 -9.62
N ASP A 18 9.32 -3.60 -9.95
CA ASP A 18 10.65 -3.61 -9.35
C ASP A 18 11.44 -2.35 -9.71
N LEU A 19 11.35 -1.88 -10.96
CA LEU A 19 11.95 -0.61 -11.36
C LEU A 19 11.35 0.57 -10.61
N TRP A 20 10.03 0.59 -10.41
CA TRP A 20 9.39 1.65 -9.65
C TRP A 20 9.82 1.63 -8.17
N ALA A 21 9.94 0.45 -7.58
CA ALA A 21 10.48 0.28 -6.23
C ALA A 21 11.92 0.80 -6.13
N PHE A 22 12.80 0.40 -7.06
CA PHE A 22 14.18 0.87 -7.12
C PHE A 22 14.29 2.40 -7.19
N TRP A 23 13.47 3.05 -8.02
CA TRP A 23 13.47 4.52 -8.16
C TRP A 23 13.04 5.23 -6.86
N ASN A 24 12.24 4.57 -6.03
CA ASN A 24 11.83 5.08 -4.73
C ASN A 24 12.75 4.65 -3.57
N GLY A 25 13.86 3.97 -3.88
CA GLY A 25 14.87 3.55 -2.90
C GLY A 25 14.59 2.22 -2.22
N PHE A 26 13.65 1.43 -2.72
CA PHE A 26 13.33 0.08 -2.26
C PHE A 26 14.08 -0.97 -3.10
N GLY A 27 14.40 -2.11 -2.51
CA GLY A 27 15.13 -3.20 -3.15
C GLY A 27 14.31 -3.93 -4.21
N ASP A 28 13.01 -4.10 -3.98
CA ASP A 28 12.05 -4.75 -4.89
C ASP A 28 10.61 -4.28 -4.62
N ALA A 29 9.67 -4.72 -5.46
CA ALA A 29 8.26 -4.42 -5.31
C ALA A 29 7.65 -4.97 -4.00
N ASP A 30 8.19 -6.06 -3.45
CA ASP A 30 7.70 -6.67 -2.22
C ASP A 30 8.05 -5.84 -0.98
N GLU A 31 9.23 -5.23 -0.94
CA GLU A 31 9.64 -4.31 0.12
C GLU A 31 8.77 -3.04 0.10
N LEU A 32 8.52 -2.50 -1.09
CA LEU A 32 7.62 -1.36 -1.26
C LEU A 32 6.19 -1.67 -0.81
N LYS A 33 5.69 -2.87 -1.12
CA LYS A 33 4.37 -3.33 -0.70
C LYS A 33 4.28 -3.44 0.82
N GLN A 34 5.28 -4.04 1.47
CA GLN A 34 5.33 -4.15 2.94
C GLN A 34 5.35 -2.78 3.62
N TRP A 35 6.11 -1.83 3.07
CA TRP A 35 6.11 -0.46 3.56
C TRP A 35 4.71 0.17 3.49
N GLY A 36 4.02 0.02 2.36
CA GLY A 36 2.65 0.54 2.18
C GLY A 36 1.62 -0.09 3.13
N GLU A 37 1.71 -1.41 3.35
CA GLU A 37 0.84 -2.12 4.29
C GLU A 37 1.05 -1.67 5.74
N ASN A 38 2.30 -1.41 6.14
CA ASN A 38 2.61 -0.89 7.47
C ASN A 38 2.12 0.56 7.64
N ALA A 39 2.34 1.42 6.64
CA ALA A 39 1.87 2.80 6.67
C ALA A 39 0.34 2.88 6.77
N GLU A 40 -0.39 2.03 6.03
CA GLU A 40 -1.86 1.99 6.14
C GLU A 40 -2.31 1.42 7.49
N ARG A 41 -1.60 0.43 8.04
CA ARG A 41 -1.90 -0.10 9.39
C ARG A 41 -1.71 0.97 10.47
N GLU A 42 -0.65 1.77 10.39
CA GLU A 42 -0.42 2.91 11.29
C GLU A 42 -1.55 3.94 11.14
N ARG A 43 -1.89 4.31 9.90
CA ARG A 43 -2.99 5.25 9.61
C ARG A 43 -4.33 4.77 10.21
N LEU A 44 -4.65 3.49 10.07
CA LEU A 44 -5.87 2.90 10.63
C LEU A 44 -5.84 2.84 12.16
N GLY A 45 -4.68 2.55 12.75
CA GLY A 45 -4.49 2.58 14.20
C GLY A 45 -4.64 3.98 14.80
N GLU A 46 -4.08 5.00 14.14
CA GLU A 46 -4.25 6.40 14.50
C GLU A 46 -5.71 6.85 14.33
N GLN A 47 -6.36 6.46 13.23
CA GLN A 47 -7.75 6.79 12.96
C GLN A 47 -8.72 6.16 13.98
N ALA A 48 -8.46 4.93 14.41
CA ALA A 48 -9.21 4.29 15.49
C ALA A 48 -9.02 5.02 16.82
N SER A 49 -7.79 5.41 17.13
CA SER A 49 -7.45 6.14 18.36
C SER A 49 -8.10 7.53 18.40
N GLN A 50 -8.09 8.24 17.26
CA GLN A 50 -8.72 9.54 17.13
C GLN A 50 -10.25 9.45 17.24
N SER A 51 -10.86 8.42 16.63
CA SER A 51 -12.31 8.20 16.73
C SER A 51 -12.77 7.93 18.16
N GLY A 52 -11.97 7.22 18.96
CA GLY A 52 -12.22 7.00 20.39
C GLY A 52 -12.14 8.29 21.22
N GLN A 53 -11.18 9.16 20.94
CA GLN A 53 -11.01 10.44 21.65
C GLN A 53 -12.16 11.42 21.36
N ILE A 54 -12.67 11.46 20.13
CA ILE A 54 -13.79 12.34 19.76
C ILE A 54 -15.08 11.91 20.47
N ALA A 55 -15.31 10.60 20.62
CA ALA A 55 -16.47 10.07 21.34
C ALA A 55 -16.43 10.36 22.85
N GLN A 56 -15.25 10.36 23.47
CA GLN A 56 -15.10 10.71 24.89
C GLN A 56 -15.22 12.21 25.14
N SER A 57 -14.72 13.04 24.22
CA SER A 57 -14.77 14.51 24.32
C SER A 57 -16.20 15.06 24.18
N SER A 58 -17.11 14.32 23.56
CA SER A 58 -18.51 14.73 23.34
C SER A 58 -19.47 14.28 24.46
N GLN A 59 -19.02 13.47 25.42
CA GLN A 59 -19.81 13.07 26.60
C GLN A 59 -19.51 13.89 27.86
N GLY A 60 -18.49 14.75 27.84
CA GLY A 60 -18.03 15.52 29.00
C GLY A 60 -18.46 16.98 29.02
N ASN A 61 -19.74 17.29 28.79
CA ASN A 61 -20.27 18.64 29.01
C ASN A 61 -21.77 18.58 29.36
N PHE A 62 -22.07 18.21 30.61
CA PHE A 62 -23.36 18.42 31.27
C PHE A 62 -23.16 19.32 32.47
#